data_AF-A0A7K4MQT2-F1
#
_entry.id   AF-A0A7K4MQT2-F1
#
_cell.length_a   1.000
_cell.length_b   1.000
_cell.length_c   1.000
_cell.angle_alpha   90.00
_cell.angle_beta   90.00
_cell.angle_gamma   90.00
#
_symmetry.space_group_name_H-M   'P 1'
#
loop_
_entity.id
_entity.type
_entity.pdbx_description
1 polymer ?
#
loop_
_entity_poly.entity_id
_entity_poly.type
_entity_poly.pdbx_seq_one_letter_code
_entity_poly.pdbx_strand_id
1 'polypeptide(L)'
;MPTNVYFDTGTTSEQRLYEDLIIEQLKIYGQDVYYLPRKLANKDTVFGEDPASSFDDSYIIEMYVDKTDGYMGDQEIIKKFGLELRDDITFVVSKARWETLISNNTDLQTSKRPNEGDLVYFPTTKAFFEIQFVEHEQPFYQQSALPVYTLSCTKWEYASERVDTGITDIDTVEDSLS
;
A
#
# COMPACT_ATOMS: atom_id res chain seq x y z
N MET A 1 19.15 5.50 24.05
CA MET A 1 18.83 5.02 25.41
C MET A 1 19.82 3.92 25.77
N PRO A 2 20.29 3.76 27.02
CA PRO A 2 21.17 2.66 27.36
C PRO A 2 20.35 1.36 27.42
N THR A 3 20.49 0.50 26.41
CA THR A 3 19.86 -0.83 26.38
C THR A 3 20.64 -1.80 27.27
N ASN A 4 19.95 -2.79 27.83
CA ASN A 4 20.56 -3.79 28.69
C ASN A 4 21.48 -4.71 27.86
N VAL A 5 22.79 -4.70 28.15
CA VAL A 5 23.81 -5.48 27.42
C VAL A 5 23.64 -7.01 27.54
N TYR A 6 22.80 -7.49 28.46
CA TYR A 6 22.47 -8.91 28.64
C TYR A 6 21.24 -9.36 27.85
N PHE A 7 20.55 -8.44 27.16
CA PHE A 7 19.43 -8.76 26.28
C PHE A 7 19.82 -8.40 24.85
N ASP A 8 19.96 -9.42 24.01
CA ASP A 8 20.15 -9.26 22.58
C ASP A 8 18.82 -8.86 21.93
N THR A 9 18.84 -7.99 20.93
CA THR A 9 17.63 -7.44 20.28
C THR A 9 17.12 -8.38 19.16
N GLY A 10 17.26 -9.68 19.40
CA GLY A 10 16.93 -10.77 18.47
C GLY A 10 18.06 -11.09 17.48
N THR A 11 18.24 -12.38 17.23
CA THR A 11 19.15 -12.90 16.20
C THR A 11 18.55 -12.78 14.79
N THR A 12 19.37 -12.76 13.75
CA THR A 12 18.89 -12.75 12.35
C THR A 12 18.01 -13.96 12.02
N SER A 13 18.24 -15.10 12.67
CA SER A 13 17.41 -16.30 12.53
C SER A 13 16.01 -16.11 13.10
N GLU A 14 15.88 -15.43 14.24
CA GLU A 14 14.58 -15.13 14.84
C GLU A 14 13.82 -14.12 13.97
N GLN A 15 14.49 -13.06 13.51
CA GLN A 15 13.88 -12.08 12.59
C GLN A 15 13.28 -12.75 11.35
N ARG A 16 14.03 -13.65 10.70
CA ARG A 16 13.52 -14.43 9.55
C ARG A 16 12.34 -15.32 9.91
N LEU A 17 12.38 -15.97 11.08
CA LEU A 17 11.25 -16.79 11.53
C LEU A 17 9.98 -15.94 11.69
N TYR A 18 10.09 -14.73 12.24
CA TYR A 18 8.95 -13.81 12.35
C TYR A 18 8.47 -13.34 10.97
N GLU A 19 9.38 -12.98 10.07
CA GLU A 19 9.03 -12.64 8.68
C GLU A 19 8.28 -13.78 8.00
N ASP A 20 8.79 -15.01 8.10
CA ASP A 20 8.17 -16.21 7.52
C ASP A 20 6.77 -16.45 8.10
N LEU A 21 6.60 -16.35 9.43
CA LEU A 21 5.30 -16.51 10.07
C LEU A 21 4.28 -15.47 9.61
N ILE A 22 4.71 -14.22 9.41
CA ILE A 22 3.84 -13.14 8.93
C ILE A 22 3.47 -13.35 7.47
N ILE A 23 4.42 -13.80 6.64
CA ILE A 23 4.15 -14.16 5.24
C ILE A 23 3.13 -15.30 5.18
N GLU A 24 3.30 -16.34 6.00
CA GLU A 24 2.34 -17.44 6.04
C GLU A 24 0.97 -16.97 6.55
N GLN A 25 0.91 -16.09 7.55
CA GLN A 25 -0.33 -15.48 7.99
C GLN A 25 -1.02 -14.68 6.87
N LEU A 26 -0.25 -13.88 6.11
CA LEU A 26 -0.74 -13.13 4.95
C LEU A 26 -1.26 -14.05 3.86
N LYS A 27 -0.60 -15.18 3.59
CA LYS A 27 -1.10 -16.16 2.60
C LYS A 27 -2.37 -16.87 3.04
N ILE A 28 -2.55 -17.09 4.35
CA ILE A 28 -3.74 -17.78 4.88
C ILE A 28 -4.95 -16.84 4.94
N TYR A 29 -4.75 -15.60 5.40
CA TYR A 29 -5.84 -14.67 5.73
C TYR A 29 -5.91 -13.44 4.84
N GLY A 30 -4.85 -13.13 4.11
CA GLY A 30 -4.83 -12.03 3.15
C GLY A 30 -5.66 -12.33 1.91
N GLN A 31 -5.68 -11.36 1.02
CA GLN A 31 -6.32 -11.43 -0.28
C GLN A 31 -5.30 -11.05 -1.34
N ASP A 32 -5.41 -11.67 -2.51
CA ASP A 32 -4.62 -11.29 -3.67
C ASP A 32 -5.18 -9.97 -4.23
N VAL A 33 -4.35 -8.94 -4.23
CA VAL A 33 -4.66 -7.62 -4.79
C VAL A 33 -3.66 -7.29 -5.88
N TYR A 34 -4.02 -6.33 -6.73
CA TYR A 34 -3.12 -5.83 -7.77
C TYR A 34 -2.55 -4.49 -7.32
N TYR A 35 -1.23 -4.41 -7.25
CA TYR A 35 -0.49 -3.17 -7.06
C TYR A 35 -0.17 -2.54 -8.42
N LEU A 36 -0.57 -1.29 -8.63
CA LEU A 36 -0.38 -0.54 -9.87
C LEU A 36 0.50 0.69 -9.59
N PRO A 37 1.77 0.69 -10.03
CA PRO A 37 2.66 1.83 -9.84
C PRO A 37 2.24 3.01 -10.72
N ARG A 38 2.29 4.22 -10.16
CA ARG A 38 2.00 5.45 -10.89
C ARG A 38 3.18 5.84 -11.77
N LYS A 39 2.90 6.05 -13.04
CA LYS A 39 3.86 6.59 -13.99
C LYS A 39 3.56 8.06 -14.24
N LEU A 40 4.54 8.92 -13.96
CA LEU A 40 4.46 10.34 -14.23
C LEU A 40 5.07 10.63 -15.60
N ALA A 41 4.30 11.24 -16.50
CA ALA A 41 4.84 11.76 -17.75
C ALA A 41 5.85 12.88 -17.45
N ASN A 42 6.92 12.93 -18.25
CA ASN A 42 7.97 13.93 -18.07
C ASN A 42 7.38 15.35 -18.15
N LYS A 43 7.63 16.12 -17.10
CA LYS A 43 7.17 17.50 -16.93
C LYS A 43 7.76 18.36 -18.05
N ASP A 44 6.94 18.83 -18.98
CA ASP A 44 7.35 19.92 -19.87
C ASP A 44 7.42 21.19 -19.03
N THR A 45 8.63 21.48 -18.52
CA THR A 45 8.90 22.65 -17.67
C THR A 45 8.65 23.98 -18.37
N VAL A 46 8.38 23.98 -19.68
CA VAL A 46 8.16 25.19 -20.47
C VAL A 46 6.75 25.77 -20.30
N PHE A 47 5.73 24.92 -20.15
CA PHE A 47 4.32 25.37 -20.09
C PHE A 47 3.69 25.31 -18.69
N GLY A 48 4.36 24.69 -17.71
CA GLY A 48 3.85 24.61 -16.35
C GLY A 48 2.58 23.75 -16.23
N GLU A 49 2.33 22.87 -17.19
CA GLU A 49 1.24 21.90 -17.13
C GLU A 49 1.52 20.85 -16.04
N ASP A 50 0.45 20.35 -15.43
CA ASP A 50 0.55 19.22 -14.51
C ASP A 50 0.96 17.97 -15.28
N PRO A 51 1.94 17.19 -14.78
CA PRO A 51 2.37 15.98 -15.46
C PRO A 51 1.20 15.01 -15.53
N ALA A 52 0.84 14.60 -16.74
CA ALA A 52 -0.13 13.53 -16.94
C ALA A 52 0.37 12.25 -16.25
N SER A 53 -0.52 11.55 -15.55
CA SER A 53 -0.23 10.25 -14.94
C SER A 53 -0.97 9.13 -15.63
N SER A 54 -0.34 7.95 -15.64
CA SER A 54 -0.94 6.71 -16.11
C SER A 54 -0.52 5.53 -15.23
N PHE A 55 -1.30 4.46 -15.34
CA PHE A 55 -1.08 3.18 -14.67
C PHE A 55 -1.07 2.07 -15.72
N ASP A 56 0.13 1.74 -16.20
CA ASP A 56 0.32 0.82 -17.33
C ASP A 56 0.67 -0.62 -16.85
N ASP A 57 1.13 -0.77 -15.61
CA ASP A 57 1.63 -2.02 -15.05
C ASP A 57 0.80 -2.47 -13.84
N SER A 58 0.79 -3.78 -13.58
CA SER A 58 0.14 -4.36 -12.40
C SER A 58 0.91 -5.57 -11.85
N TYR A 59 0.91 -5.71 -10.52
CA TYR A 59 1.58 -6.79 -9.81
C TYR A 59 0.64 -7.43 -8.79
N ILE A 60 0.46 -8.74 -8.89
CA ILE A 60 -0.30 -9.49 -7.88
C ILE A 60 0.55 -9.62 -6.63
N ILE A 61 0.00 -9.21 -5.49
CA ILE A 61 0.63 -9.36 -4.18
C ILE A 61 -0.42 -9.63 -3.11
N GLU A 62 -0.09 -10.47 -2.15
CA GLU A 62 -0.94 -10.73 -1.00
C GLU A 62 -0.92 -9.55 -0.01
N MET A 63 -2.11 -9.03 0.32
CA MET A 63 -2.29 -8.02 1.37
C MET A 63 -3.42 -8.43 2.31
N TYR A 64 -3.30 -8.12 3.60
CA TYR A 64 -4.44 -8.20 4.51
C TYR A 64 -5.09 -6.83 4.67
N VAL A 65 -6.42 -6.81 4.79
CA VAL A 65 -7.17 -5.60 5.11
C VAL A 65 -7.21 -5.44 6.63
N ASP A 66 -6.55 -4.41 7.14
CA ASP A 66 -6.61 -4.07 8.55
C ASP A 66 -7.89 -3.28 8.84
N LYS A 67 -8.63 -3.73 9.85
CA LYS A 67 -9.79 -3.01 10.36
C LYS A 67 -9.31 -2.13 11.50
N THR A 68 -8.82 -0.94 11.16
CA THR A 68 -8.35 0.08 12.12
C THR A 68 -9.50 0.75 12.90
N ASP A 69 -10.50 -0.01 13.33
CA ASP A 69 -11.66 0.45 14.10
C ASP A 69 -11.35 0.59 15.62
N GLY A 70 -10.07 0.84 15.96
CA GLY A 70 -9.50 0.51 17.27
C GLY A 70 -8.79 1.62 18.05
N TYR A 71 -8.72 2.87 17.57
CA TYR A 71 -8.15 3.98 18.35
C TYR A 71 -9.16 5.13 18.56
N MET A 72 -9.83 5.07 19.71
CA MET A 72 -10.99 5.87 20.13
C MET A 72 -10.69 7.33 20.53
N GLY A 73 -9.97 8.11 19.70
CA GLY A 73 -9.60 9.49 20.05
C GLY A 73 -10.07 10.58 19.09
N ASP A 74 -9.93 10.32 17.78
CA ASP A 74 -9.99 11.39 16.77
C ASP A 74 -11.19 11.25 15.80
N GLN A 75 -11.89 10.12 15.86
CA GLN A 75 -13.07 9.82 15.04
C GLN A 75 -14.36 10.52 15.53
N GLU A 76 -14.38 11.06 16.76
CA GLU A 76 -15.58 11.71 17.31
C GLU A 76 -15.84 13.12 16.76
N ILE A 77 -14.83 13.77 16.18
CA ILE A 77 -14.93 15.17 15.70
C ILE A 77 -15.54 15.23 14.29
N ILE A 78 -15.25 14.26 13.43
CA ILE A 78 -15.65 14.25 12.02
C ILE A 78 -17.10 13.73 11.86
N LYS A 79 -17.57 12.87 12.77
CA LYS A 79 -18.92 12.28 12.74
C LYS A 79 -20.06 13.29 12.97
N LYS A 80 -19.78 14.50 13.46
CA LYS A 80 -20.79 15.53 13.81
C LYS A 80 -21.32 16.34 12.63
N PHE A 81 -20.77 16.18 11.42
CA PHE A 81 -21.14 17.03 10.26
C PHE A 81 -22.00 16.35 9.18
N GLY A 82 -22.47 15.11 9.38
CA GLY A 82 -23.55 14.54 8.58
C GLY A 82 -23.24 14.30 7.09
N LEU A 83 -21.98 14.20 6.70
CA LEU A 83 -21.53 13.74 5.38
C LEU A 83 -20.94 12.32 5.52
N GLU A 84 -21.66 11.31 5.03
CA GLU A 84 -21.20 9.95 4.69
C GLU A 84 -20.17 10.01 3.54
N LEU A 85 -19.29 9.05 3.25
CA LEU A 85 -18.93 7.70 3.73
C LEU A 85 -17.42 7.65 3.46
N ARG A 86 -16.56 7.44 4.47
CA ARG A 86 -15.12 7.29 4.20
C ARG A 86 -14.89 5.88 3.65
N ASP A 87 -14.68 5.77 2.34
CA ASP A 87 -14.18 4.55 1.69
C ASP A 87 -12.64 4.42 1.94
N ASP A 88 -12.23 4.62 3.20
CA ASP A 88 -10.86 4.47 3.66
C ASP A 88 -10.61 2.98 3.94
N ILE A 89 -9.46 2.46 3.49
CA ILE A 89 -9.04 1.09 3.74
C ILE A 89 -7.57 1.06 4.11
N THR A 90 -7.21 0.21 5.07
CA THR A 90 -5.81 0.00 5.43
C THR A 90 -5.38 -1.36 4.90
N PHE A 91 -4.38 -1.39 4.03
CA PHE A 91 -3.74 -2.62 3.59
C PHE A 91 -2.43 -2.84 4.33
N VAL A 92 -2.09 -4.09 4.59
CA VAL A 92 -0.80 -4.44 5.16
C VAL A 92 -0.14 -5.51 4.30
N VAL A 93 1.14 -5.28 4.01
CA VAL A 93 1.96 -6.08 3.10
C VAL A 93 3.30 -6.41 3.73
N SER A 94 3.84 -7.61 3.46
CA SER A 94 5.17 -8.01 3.94
C SER A 94 6.28 -7.26 3.19
N LYS A 95 7.28 -6.75 3.92
CA LYS A 95 8.47 -6.10 3.34
C LYS A 95 9.29 -7.06 2.49
N ALA A 96 9.48 -8.29 2.94
CA ALA A 96 10.24 -9.30 2.21
C ALA A 96 9.55 -9.72 0.90
N ARG A 97 8.21 -9.79 0.91
CA ARG A 97 7.42 -10.09 -0.31
C ARG A 97 7.45 -8.94 -1.29
N TRP A 98 7.32 -7.71 -0.79
CA TRP A 98 7.51 -6.50 -1.58
C TRP A 98 8.89 -6.47 -2.27
N GLU A 99 9.95 -6.73 -1.50
CA GLU A 99 11.33 -6.77 -2.02
C GLU A 99 11.49 -7.82 -3.12
N THR A 100 10.92 -9.01 -2.93
CA THR A 100 11.04 -10.11 -3.89
C THR A 100 10.25 -9.87 -5.18
N LEU A 101 9.05 -9.28 -5.08
CA LEU A 101 8.11 -9.21 -6.20
C LEU A 101 8.19 -7.90 -6.99
N ILE A 102 8.29 -6.76 -6.30
CA ILE A 102 7.97 -5.45 -6.88
C ILE A 102 9.17 -4.49 -6.84
N SER A 103 10.10 -4.63 -5.88
CA SER A 103 11.19 -3.65 -5.69
C SER A 103 12.11 -3.43 -6.88
N ASN A 104 12.18 -4.38 -7.82
CA ASN A 104 13.00 -4.27 -9.03
C ASN A 104 12.33 -3.45 -10.16
N ASN A 105 11.11 -2.95 -9.94
CA ASN A 105 10.39 -2.15 -10.92
C ASN A 105 11.02 -0.75 -11.06
N THR A 106 11.27 -0.35 -12.31
CA THR A 106 11.85 0.94 -12.70
C THR A 106 10.90 2.13 -12.60
N ASP A 107 9.58 1.90 -12.60
CA ASP A 107 8.56 2.95 -12.49
C ASP A 107 8.30 3.39 -11.04
N LEU A 108 8.79 2.63 -10.06
CA LEU A 108 8.71 3.03 -8.65
C LEU A 108 9.58 4.27 -8.40
N GLN A 109 8.96 5.30 -7.81
CA GLN A 109 9.70 6.50 -7.37
C GLN A 109 10.72 6.15 -6.27
N THR A 110 10.35 5.24 -5.37
CA THR A 110 11.25 4.62 -4.40
C THR A 110 11.20 3.10 -4.52
N SER A 111 12.29 2.47 -4.97
CA SER A 111 12.33 1.01 -5.16
C SER A 111 12.19 0.20 -3.86
N LYS A 112 12.36 0.82 -2.69
CA LYS A 112 12.43 0.11 -1.40
C LYS A 112 11.07 -0.18 -0.75
N ARG A 113 10.01 0.54 -1.11
CA ARG A 113 8.68 0.44 -0.48
C ARG A 113 7.57 0.83 -1.46
N PRO A 114 6.30 0.51 -1.17
CA PRO A 114 5.16 1.10 -1.88
C PRO A 114 5.24 2.63 -1.88
N ASN A 115 4.79 3.29 -2.93
CA ASN A 115 4.78 4.75 -3.02
C ASN A 115 3.38 5.31 -2.78
N GLU A 116 3.35 6.51 -2.22
CA GLU A 116 2.16 7.35 -2.17
C GLU A 116 1.74 7.75 -3.59
N GLY A 117 0.44 7.73 -3.87
CA GLY A 117 -0.15 7.98 -5.19
C GLY A 117 -0.21 6.76 -6.12
N ASP A 118 0.39 5.62 -5.73
CA ASP A 118 0.20 4.35 -6.43
C ASP A 118 -1.19 3.76 -6.08
N LEU A 119 -1.73 2.91 -6.96
CA LEU A 119 -3.06 2.31 -6.77
C LEU A 119 -2.97 0.85 -6.31
N VAL A 120 -3.95 0.45 -5.51
CA VAL A 120 -4.24 -0.94 -5.20
C VAL A 120 -5.63 -1.27 -5.74
N TYR A 121 -5.70 -2.13 -6.74
CA TYR A 121 -6.98 -2.68 -7.20
C TYR A 121 -7.33 -3.91 -6.36
N PHE A 122 -8.50 -3.87 -5.73
CA PHE A 122 -9.00 -4.96 -4.90
C PHE A 122 -10.10 -5.74 -5.64
N PRO A 123 -9.83 -6.96 -6.14
CA PRO A 123 -10.78 -7.72 -6.95
C PRO A 123 -12.11 -8.02 -6.25
N THR A 124 -12.09 -8.20 -4.93
CA THR A 124 -13.28 -8.50 -4.13
C THR A 124 -14.29 -7.35 -4.16
N THR A 125 -13.82 -6.10 -4.11
CA THR A 125 -14.68 -4.91 -4.14
C THR A 125 -14.80 -4.29 -5.53
N LYS A 126 -13.98 -4.74 -6.50
CA LYS A 126 -13.86 -4.17 -7.84
C LYS A 126 -13.64 -2.65 -7.78
N ALA A 127 -12.72 -2.23 -6.93
CA ALA A 127 -12.44 -0.82 -6.69
C ALA A 127 -10.94 -0.59 -6.61
N PHE A 128 -10.54 0.61 -7.03
CA PHE A 128 -9.19 1.13 -6.88
C PHE A 128 -9.07 1.92 -5.58
N PHE A 129 -7.94 1.79 -4.91
CA PHE A 129 -7.59 2.53 -3.71
C PHE A 129 -6.23 3.19 -3.90
N GLU A 130 -6.18 4.50 -3.78
CA GLU A 130 -4.95 5.28 -3.84
C GLU A 130 -4.25 5.28 -2.49
N ILE A 131 -2.95 4.98 -2.50
CA ILE A 131 -2.11 5.01 -1.30
C ILE A 131 -1.85 6.45 -0.89
N GLN A 132 -2.44 6.88 0.22
CA GLN A 132 -2.22 8.21 0.78
C GLN A 132 -0.96 8.26 1.64
N PHE A 133 -0.68 7.19 2.38
CA PHE A 133 0.45 7.14 3.30
C PHE A 133 0.98 5.71 3.49
N VAL A 134 2.31 5.59 3.57
CA VAL A 134 3.00 4.31 3.82
C VAL A 134 3.75 4.37 5.15
N GLU A 135 3.18 3.74 6.16
CA GLU A 135 3.84 3.59 7.46
C GLU A 135 4.88 2.47 7.40
N HIS A 136 6.12 2.83 7.74
CA HIS A 136 7.28 1.93 7.65
C HIS A 136 8.21 1.99 8.86
N GLU A 137 7.96 2.90 9.81
CA GLU A 137 8.87 3.21 10.94
C GLU A 137 8.28 2.93 12.33
N GLN A 138 7.11 2.31 12.46
CA GLN A 138 6.54 2.07 13.79
C GLN A 138 7.49 1.15 14.61
N PRO A 139 8.02 1.60 15.76
CA PRO A 139 9.01 0.82 16.50
C PRO A 139 8.36 -0.44 17.11
N PHE A 140 8.83 -1.63 16.72
CA PHE A 140 8.49 -2.84 17.45
C PHE A 140 9.50 -3.02 18.58
N TYR A 141 9.07 -2.83 19.84
CA TYR A 141 9.98 -2.73 20.98
C TYR A 141 10.87 -3.96 21.25
N GLN A 142 10.67 -5.08 20.54
CA GLN A 142 11.49 -6.29 20.63
C GLN A 142 12.41 -6.53 19.42
N GLN A 143 12.16 -5.89 18.27
CA GLN A 143 12.95 -6.03 17.03
C GLN A 143 13.00 -4.67 16.33
N SER A 144 14.19 -4.20 16.01
CA SER A 144 14.45 -2.81 15.59
C SER A 144 13.69 -2.35 14.33
N ALA A 145 12.99 -3.22 13.60
CA ALA A 145 12.17 -2.88 12.45
C ALA A 145 10.95 -3.80 12.34
N LEU A 146 9.80 -3.24 11.91
CA LEU A 146 8.64 -4.03 11.51
C LEU A 146 8.91 -4.76 10.19
N PRO A 147 8.46 -6.01 10.03
CA PRO A 147 8.56 -6.77 8.78
C PRO A 147 7.42 -6.49 7.78
N VAL A 148 6.57 -5.49 8.06
CA VAL A 148 5.41 -5.12 7.22
C VAL A 148 5.40 -3.63 6.87
N TYR A 149 4.76 -3.28 5.76
CA TYR A 149 4.32 -1.92 5.44
C TYR A 149 2.81 -1.82 5.67
N THR A 150 2.37 -0.72 6.28
CA THR A 150 0.95 -0.41 6.45
C THR A 150 0.59 0.74 5.51
N LEU A 151 -0.36 0.51 4.62
CA LEU A 151 -0.79 1.41 3.57
C LEU A 151 -2.15 1.98 3.96
N SER A 152 -2.22 3.26 4.27
CA SER A 152 -3.49 3.96 4.42
C SER A 152 -3.94 4.42 3.05
N CYS A 153 -5.06 3.86 2.57
CA CYS A 153 -5.57 4.13 1.24
C CYS A 153 -6.97 4.73 1.30
N THR A 154 -7.28 5.55 0.31
CA THR A 154 -8.61 6.08 0.05
C THR A 154 -9.09 5.56 -1.28
N LYS A 155 -10.39 5.29 -1.44
CA LYS A 155 -10.91 4.90 -2.74
C LYS A 155 -10.58 5.96 -3.80
N TRP A 156 -10.02 5.49 -4.91
CA TRP A 156 -9.63 6.35 -6.02
C TRP A 156 -10.86 6.73 -6.83
N GLU A 157 -10.93 8.00 -7.18
CA GLU A 157 -11.95 8.56 -8.06
C GLU A 157 -11.31 8.91 -9.39
N TYR A 158 -12.02 8.62 -10.49
CA TYR A 158 -11.50 8.86 -11.82
C TYR A 158 -11.17 10.35 -12.05
N ALA A 159 -9.92 10.63 -12.39
CA ALA A 159 -9.39 11.99 -12.57
C ALA A 159 -8.74 12.20 -13.96
N SER A 160 -9.28 11.57 -15.01
CA SER A 160 -8.71 11.57 -16.37
C SER A 160 -7.32 10.92 -16.50
N GLU A 161 -6.89 10.18 -15.48
CA GLU A 161 -5.70 9.33 -15.55
C GLU A 161 -6.08 8.02 -16.24
N ARG A 162 -5.20 7.50 -17.10
CA ARG A 162 -5.45 6.25 -17.82
C ARG A 162 -4.97 5.05 -17.01
N VAL A 163 -5.83 4.06 -16.85
CA VAL A 163 -5.45 2.72 -16.36
C VAL A 163 -5.53 1.75 -17.54
N ASP A 164 -4.40 1.21 -17.99
CA ASP A 164 -4.33 0.25 -19.09
C ASP A 164 -3.30 -0.82 -18.76
N THR A 165 -3.72 -1.77 -17.94
CA THR A 165 -2.85 -2.82 -17.39
C THR A 165 -2.75 -4.04 -18.30
N GLY A 166 -3.62 -4.13 -19.32
CA GLY A 166 -3.81 -5.31 -20.15
C GLY A 166 -4.57 -6.45 -19.47
N ILE A 167 -5.07 -6.24 -18.24
CA ILE A 167 -5.91 -7.20 -17.52
C ILE A 167 -7.36 -6.77 -17.67
N THR A 168 -8.13 -7.57 -18.43
CA THR A 168 -9.53 -7.25 -18.79
C THR A 168 -10.39 -6.87 -17.58
N ASP A 169 -10.26 -7.55 -16.45
CA ASP A 169 -11.05 -7.26 -15.26
C ASP A 169 -10.73 -5.89 -14.63
N ILE A 170 -9.49 -5.43 -14.73
CA ILE A 170 -9.06 -4.13 -14.20
C ILE A 170 -9.48 -3.03 -15.18
N ASP A 171 -9.16 -3.21 -16.46
CA ASP A 171 -9.41 -2.22 -17.48
C ASP A 171 -10.93 -1.99 -17.67
N THR A 172 -11.76 -3.04 -17.56
CA THR A 172 -13.23 -2.90 -17.60
C THR A 172 -13.80 -2.10 -16.42
N VAL A 173 -13.14 -2.15 -15.26
CA VAL A 173 -13.58 -1.36 -14.09
C VAL A 173 -13.27 0.11 -14.32
N GLU A 174 -12.12 0.45 -14.88
CA GLU A 174 -11.79 1.83 -15.23
C GLU A 174 -12.76 2.38 -16.31
N ASP A 175 -13.02 1.61 -17.37
CA ASP A 175 -13.99 1.99 -18.42
C ASP A 175 -15.37 2.35 -17.81
N SER A 176 -15.77 1.67 -16.75
CA SER A 176 -17.05 1.90 -16.06
C SER A 176 -17.08 3.16 -15.18
N LEU A 177 -15.91 3.71 -14.84
CA LEU A 177 -15.75 4.94 -14.05
C LEU A 177 -15.62 6.19 -14.93
N SER A 178 -15.32 6.01 -16.23
CA SER A 178 -15.16 7.07 -17.24
C SER A 178 -16.46 7.62 -17.83
#